data_AF-A0A060SHM0-F1
#
_entry.id   AF-A0A060SHM0-F1
#
_cell.length_a   1.000
_cell.length_b   1.000
_cell.length_c   1.000
_cell.angle_alpha   90.00
_cell.angle_beta   90.00
_cell.angle_gamma   90.00
#
_symmetry.space_group_name_H-M   'P 1'
#
loop_
_entity.id
_entity.type
_entity.pdbx_description
1 polymer ?
#
loop_
_entity_poly.entity_id
_entity_poly.type
_entity_poly.pdbx_seq_one_letter_code
_entity_poly.pdbx_strand_id
1 'polypeptide(L)'
;MGNDGGSIPDRRDLVRTKGKAEQADKANQLRAMWFFCALSKRPLQEPVVSCPLGKLYNKDAILEFLLNRNSFGDGEEICGHIRSLKDVKTLKLTPNPAKTPPSANGTESSPDRAPFVCPLNFKEMNGSQPFVYLSTCGCVFSQAGLKALSTSPSKSPGAEILGEPKQDEKQKEKSSTPEKEQGKELDLCPQCGAKYDRSSDVVMLNPPPELEEQMRAAMLARRAAEPAKGKGKKRKAAAASEAAWAEPPAKKKASSPMPTTNPSIAAASRAVAQSLAVEEAKRKATMSDAVKSLYGPKDGSKKKETFMTMGTFTRYA
;
A
#
# COMPACT_ATOMS: atom_id res chain seq x y z
N MET A 1 -48.76 52.49 31.40
CA MET A 1 -47.44 53.07 31.72
C MET A 1 -46.50 51.91 31.97
N GLY A 2 -45.46 51.79 31.13
CA GLY A 2 -44.72 50.55 30.89
C GLY A 2 -43.84 50.12 32.06
N ASN A 3 -43.95 48.83 32.38
CA ASN A 3 -43.10 48.14 33.35
C ASN A 3 -41.85 47.64 32.60
N ASP A 4 -40.84 48.50 32.48
CA ASP A 4 -39.53 48.14 31.91
C ASP A 4 -38.58 47.81 33.06
N GLY A 5 -38.62 46.55 33.49
CA GLY A 5 -37.75 46.01 34.51
C GLY A 5 -36.33 45.99 33.99
N GLY A 6 -35.52 46.96 34.44
CA GLY A 6 -34.11 47.03 34.13
C GLY A 6 -33.43 45.70 34.41
N SER A 7 -32.94 45.07 33.34
CA SER A 7 -32.14 43.86 33.38
C SER A 7 -30.89 44.13 34.21
N ILE A 8 -30.86 43.64 35.45
CA ILE A 8 -29.69 43.70 36.32
C ILE A 8 -28.60 42.87 35.63
N PRO A 9 -27.45 43.47 35.23
CA PRO A 9 -26.39 42.73 34.57
C PRO A 9 -25.85 41.67 35.53
N ASP A 10 -25.93 40.42 35.11
CA ASP A 10 -25.45 39.30 35.91
C ASP A 10 -23.91 39.37 36.01
N ARG A 11 -23.31 38.81 37.06
CA ARG A 11 -21.84 38.78 37.24
C ARG A 11 -21.09 38.16 36.05
N ARG A 12 -21.80 37.35 35.25
CA ARG A 12 -21.31 36.73 34.02
C ARG A 12 -21.12 37.73 32.87
N ASP A 13 -21.88 38.81 32.85
CA ASP A 13 -21.77 39.90 31.87
C ASP A 13 -20.71 40.93 32.26
N LEU A 14 -20.49 41.12 33.57
CA LEU A 14 -19.48 42.04 34.11
C LEU A 14 -18.06 41.46 34.08
N VAL A 15 -17.91 40.13 34.04
CA VAL A 15 -16.61 39.45 33.99
C VAL A 15 -16.35 38.94 32.58
N ARG A 16 -15.41 39.57 31.89
CA ARG A 16 -14.92 39.16 30.57
C ARG A 16 -14.23 37.80 30.69
N THR A 17 -14.98 36.72 30.60
CA THR A 17 -14.43 35.37 30.64
C THR A 17 -13.53 35.16 29.42
N LYS A 18 -12.28 34.75 29.65
CA LYS A 18 -11.29 34.53 28.59
C LYS A 18 -11.78 33.37 27.71
N GLY A 19 -11.95 33.64 26.42
CA GLY A 19 -12.53 32.70 25.46
C GLY A 19 -11.72 31.41 25.28
N LYS A 20 -12.47 30.37 24.90
CA LYS A 20 -12.08 28.96 24.65
C LYS A 20 -11.12 28.76 23.45
N ALA A 21 -10.00 29.49 23.41
CA ALA A 21 -9.06 29.47 22.27
C ALA A 21 -8.41 28.09 22.04
N GLU A 22 -8.00 27.40 23.11
CA GLU A 22 -7.32 26.10 23.04
C GLU A 22 -8.17 25.01 22.31
N GLN A 23 -9.49 25.08 22.43
CA GLN A 23 -10.39 24.13 21.77
C GLN A 23 -10.54 24.41 20.26
N ALA A 24 -10.49 25.69 19.85
CA ALA A 24 -10.50 26.06 18.43
C ALA A 24 -9.20 25.65 17.73
N ASP A 25 -8.06 25.76 18.43
CA ASP A 25 -6.74 25.38 17.90
C ASP A 25 -6.66 23.86 17.63
N LYS A 26 -7.18 23.03 18.54
CA LYS A 26 -7.20 21.57 18.35
C LYS A 26 -8.06 21.15 17.16
N ALA A 27 -9.22 21.76 16.99
CA ALA A 27 -10.09 21.48 15.84
C ALA A 27 -9.43 21.90 14.52
N ASN A 28 -8.72 23.03 14.51
CA ASN A 28 -7.99 23.50 13.34
C ASN A 28 -6.79 22.61 12.99
N GLN A 29 -6.06 22.11 13.99
CA GLN A 29 -4.97 21.15 13.79
C GLN A 29 -5.49 19.84 13.17
N LEU A 30 -6.61 19.31 13.66
CA LEU A 30 -7.24 18.13 13.06
C LEU A 30 -7.64 18.40 11.60
N ARG A 31 -8.29 19.53 11.32
CA ARG A 31 -8.60 19.90 9.93
C ARG A 31 -7.33 20.00 9.08
N ALA A 32 -6.26 20.61 9.58
CA ALA A 32 -4.99 20.71 8.88
C ALA A 32 -4.43 19.33 8.50
N MET A 33 -4.47 18.37 9.44
CA MET A 33 -3.95 17.01 9.23
C MET A 33 -4.74 16.19 8.20
N TRP A 34 -6.06 16.40 8.11
CA TRP A 34 -6.96 15.58 7.29
C TRP A 34 -7.31 16.19 5.94
N PHE A 35 -7.23 17.51 5.79
CA PHE A 35 -7.60 18.21 4.56
C PHE A 35 -6.41 18.69 3.74
N PHE A 36 -5.24 18.85 4.35
CA PHE A 36 -4.06 19.44 3.72
C PHE A 36 -2.87 18.48 3.72
N CYS A 37 -2.00 18.65 2.74
CA CYS A 37 -0.74 17.96 2.61
C CYS A 37 0.20 18.38 3.76
N ALA A 38 0.76 17.42 4.49
CA ALA A 38 1.65 17.72 5.61
C ALA A 38 2.91 18.49 5.19
N LEU A 39 3.37 18.32 3.95
CA LEU A 39 4.55 19.00 3.41
C LEU A 39 4.20 20.36 2.79
N SER A 40 3.41 20.37 1.71
CA SER A 40 3.15 21.59 0.93
C SER A 40 2.05 22.49 1.51
N LYS A 41 1.32 22.03 2.54
CA LYS A 41 0.13 22.69 3.13
C LYS A 41 -0.99 23.01 2.13
N ARG A 42 -0.89 22.51 0.90
CA ARG A 42 -1.95 22.58 -0.12
C ARG A 42 -3.07 21.59 0.21
N PRO A 43 -4.32 21.82 -0.22
CA PRO A 43 -5.39 20.85 -0.05
C PRO A 43 -5.01 19.50 -0.65
N LEU A 44 -5.45 18.41 -0.02
CA LEU A 44 -5.19 17.06 -0.51
C LEU A 44 -5.89 16.84 -1.85
N GLN A 45 -5.11 16.42 -2.85
CA GLN A 45 -5.59 16.09 -4.20
C GLN A 45 -5.12 14.70 -4.59
N GLU A 46 -5.98 13.95 -5.27
CA GLU A 46 -5.58 12.64 -5.81
C GLU A 46 -4.56 12.85 -6.95
N PRO A 47 -3.45 12.11 -6.99
CA PRO A 47 -3.10 10.96 -6.14
C PRO A 47 -2.51 11.35 -4.76
N VAL A 48 -3.16 10.89 -3.69
CA VAL A 48 -2.68 11.05 -2.31
C VAL A 48 -1.78 9.90 -1.92
N VAL A 49 -0.74 10.18 -1.15
CA VAL A 49 0.23 9.20 -0.70
C VAL A 49 0.47 9.29 0.81
N SER A 50 0.76 8.15 1.44
CA SER A 50 1.09 8.09 2.86
C SER A 50 2.50 7.58 3.11
N CYS A 51 3.13 8.12 4.16
CA CYS A 51 4.37 7.58 4.68
C CYS A 51 4.11 6.45 5.70
N PRO A 52 5.12 5.64 6.07
CA PRO A 52 5.02 4.62 7.11
C PRO A 52 4.61 5.15 8.50
N LEU A 53 4.69 6.45 8.75
CA LEU A 53 4.19 7.09 9.98
C LEU A 53 2.70 7.46 9.90
N GLY A 54 2.04 7.22 8.77
CA GLY A 54 0.62 7.52 8.59
C GLY A 54 0.31 8.97 8.18
N LYS A 55 1.31 9.81 7.91
CA LYS A 55 1.09 11.19 7.43
C LYS A 55 0.69 11.20 5.95
N LEU A 56 -0.20 12.12 5.60
CA LEU A 56 -0.75 12.28 4.25
C LEU A 56 -0.01 13.38 3.48
N TYR A 57 0.26 13.10 2.21
CA TYR A 57 0.93 14.03 1.31
C TYR A 57 0.31 13.96 -0.09
N ASN A 58 0.43 15.05 -0.84
CA ASN A 58 0.21 15.03 -2.28
C ASN A 58 1.44 14.40 -2.94
N LYS A 59 1.21 13.50 -3.91
CA LYS A 59 2.32 12.82 -4.61
C LYS A 59 3.29 13.82 -5.24
N ASP A 60 2.77 14.91 -5.79
CA ASP A 60 3.55 15.96 -6.45
C ASP A 60 4.50 16.65 -5.48
N ALA A 61 4.03 16.97 -4.27
CA ALA A 61 4.85 17.61 -3.24
C ALA A 61 6.01 16.70 -2.78
N ILE A 62 5.77 15.39 -2.64
CA ILE A 62 6.86 14.45 -2.32
C ILE A 62 7.87 14.36 -3.46
N LEU A 63 7.41 14.36 -4.72
CA LEU A 63 8.30 14.32 -5.87
C LEU A 63 9.19 15.56 -5.92
N GLU A 64 8.61 16.75 -5.73
CA GLU A 64 9.35 18.02 -5.63
C GLU A 64 10.40 17.98 -4.51
N PHE A 65 10.04 17.46 -3.33
CA PHE A 65 10.98 17.33 -2.20
C PHE A 65 12.10 16.32 -2.44
N LEU A 66 11.78 15.17 -3.04
CA LEU A 66 12.79 14.15 -3.33
C LEU A 66 13.76 14.59 -4.43
N LEU A 67 13.32 15.48 -5.34
CA LEU A 67 14.19 16.12 -6.32
C LEU A 67 15.05 17.21 -5.66
N ASN A 68 14.43 18.07 -4.84
CA ASN A 68 15.09 19.17 -4.16
C ASN A 68 14.70 19.19 -2.67
N ARG A 69 15.58 18.70 -1.80
CA ARG A 69 15.31 18.65 -0.35
C ARG A 69 15.13 20.03 0.29
N ASN A 70 15.67 21.07 -0.34
CA ASN A 70 15.58 22.45 0.14
C ASN A 70 14.33 23.19 -0.40
N SER A 71 13.46 22.52 -1.17
CA SER A 71 12.24 23.14 -1.74
C SER A 71 11.22 23.53 -0.69
N PHE A 72 11.19 22.80 0.43
CA PHE A 72 10.32 23.05 1.58
C PHE A 72 11.19 23.24 2.81
N GLY A 73 11.15 24.43 3.43
CA GLY A 73 12.04 24.76 4.55
C GLY A 73 11.88 23.82 5.76
N ASP A 74 10.64 23.43 6.06
CA ASP A 74 10.26 22.47 7.11
C ASP A 74 10.27 21.00 6.61
N GLY A 75 10.73 20.75 5.39
CA GLY A 75 10.66 19.43 4.76
C GLY A 75 11.47 18.37 5.49
N GLU A 76 12.68 18.68 5.96
CA GLU A 76 13.54 17.69 6.63
C GLU A 76 12.96 17.22 7.97
N GLU A 77 12.30 18.09 8.73
CA GLU A 77 11.68 17.72 10.00
C GLU A 77 10.43 16.84 9.80
N ILE A 78 9.62 17.18 8.79
CA ILE A 78 8.34 16.50 8.54
C ILE A 78 8.55 15.17 7.81
N CYS A 79 9.41 15.17 6.79
CA CYS A 79 9.58 14.05 5.87
C CYS A 79 11.03 13.56 5.72
N GLY A 80 11.94 13.92 6.62
CA GLY A 80 13.34 13.42 6.62
C GLY A 80 13.47 11.90 6.73
N HIS A 81 12.41 11.20 7.13
CA HIS A 81 12.37 9.74 7.09
C HIS A 81 12.15 9.19 5.68
N ILE A 82 11.62 9.94 4.72
CA ILE A 82 11.34 9.46 3.35
C ILE A 82 12.62 9.61 2.51
N ARG A 83 13.20 8.50 2.04
CA ARG A 83 14.44 8.52 1.24
C ARG A 83 14.15 8.32 -0.24
N SER A 84 13.09 7.59 -0.55
CA SER A 84 12.71 7.22 -1.91
C SER A 84 11.20 7.04 -2.03
N LEU A 85 10.69 6.99 -3.26
CA LEU A 85 9.29 6.68 -3.54
C LEU A 85 8.83 5.29 -3.06
N LYS A 86 9.76 4.40 -2.68
CA LYS A 86 9.43 3.10 -2.10
C LYS A 86 9.00 3.19 -0.64
N ASP A 87 9.44 4.23 0.06
CA ASP A 87 9.05 4.50 1.44
C ASP A 87 7.63 5.06 1.55
N VAL A 88 6.93 5.24 0.42
CA VAL A 88 5.64 5.91 0.36
C VAL A 88 4.66 5.02 -0.39
N LYS A 89 3.41 4.95 0.10
CA LYS A 89 2.34 4.17 -0.54
C LYS A 89 1.29 5.11 -1.11
N THR A 90 0.92 4.91 -2.38
CA THR A 90 -0.23 5.58 -2.97
C THR A 90 -1.52 4.99 -2.43
N LEU A 91 -2.38 5.86 -1.91
CA LEU A 91 -3.65 5.50 -1.31
C LEU A 91 -4.77 5.45 -2.36
N LYS A 92 -5.66 4.48 -2.22
CA LYS A 92 -6.92 4.38 -2.98
C LYS A 92 -8.04 4.93 -2.10
N LEU A 93 -8.18 6.24 -2.11
CA LEU A 93 -9.24 6.94 -1.41
C LEU A 93 -10.52 6.90 -2.26
N THR A 94 -11.67 6.94 -1.59
CA THR A 94 -12.96 7.08 -2.26
C THR A 94 -13.40 8.54 -2.10
N PRO A 95 -13.60 9.29 -3.20
CA PRO A 95 -14.05 10.68 -3.12
C PRO A 95 -15.45 10.76 -2.52
N ASN A 96 -15.70 11.82 -1.75
CA ASN A 96 -17.01 12.08 -1.17
C ASN A 96 -17.96 12.61 -2.26
N PRO A 97 -19.05 11.88 -2.62
CA PRO A 97 -20.01 12.36 -3.62
C PRO A 97 -20.74 13.63 -3.17
N ALA A 98 -20.81 13.90 -1.86
CA ALA A 98 -21.42 15.11 -1.33
C ALA A 98 -20.51 16.35 -1.42
N LYS A 99 -19.23 16.17 -1.77
CA LYS A 99 -18.34 17.29 -2.05
C LYS A 99 -18.42 17.58 -3.55
N THR A 100 -19.19 18.59 -3.91
CA THR A 100 -19.23 19.06 -5.30
C THR A 100 -17.81 19.49 -5.74
N PRO A 101 -17.35 19.10 -6.94
CA PRO A 101 -16.12 19.66 -7.49
C PRO A 101 -16.29 21.17 -7.62
N PRO A 102 -15.20 21.96 -7.64
CA PRO A 102 -15.28 23.40 -7.83
C PRO A 102 -15.97 23.67 -9.17
N SER A 103 -17.27 23.99 -9.11
CA SER A 103 -18.05 24.42 -10.27
C SER A 103 -17.64 25.85 -10.59
N ALA A 104 -17.64 26.22 -11.88
CA ALA A 104 -17.22 27.53 -12.38
C ALA A 104 -18.04 28.71 -11.82
N ASN A 105 -19.14 28.45 -11.11
CA ASN A 105 -19.90 29.43 -10.36
C ASN A 105 -19.55 29.28 -8.88
N GLY A 106 -18.80 30.26 -8.34
CA GLY A 106 -18.18 30.29 -7.00
C GLY A 106 -19.13 30.26 -5.80
N THR A 107 -20.10 29.34 -5.77
CA THR A 107 -20.80 28.97 -4.55
C THR A 107 -19.89 28.03 -3.78
N GLU A 108 -19.12 28.59 -2.85
CA GLU A 108 -18.28 27.90 -1.87
C GLU A 108 -19.03 26.70 -1.26
N SER A 109 -18.70 25.50 -1.71
CA SER A 109 -19.15 24.26 -1.08
C SER A 109 -18.71 24.28 0.39
N SER A 110 -19.61 23.93 1.31
CA SER A 110 -19.35 24.01 2.75
C SER A 110 -17.94 23.50 3.11
N PRO A 111 -17.05 24.35 3.65
CA PRO A 111 -15.64 24.00 3.86
C PRO A 111 -15.42 22.92 4.93
N ASP A 112 -16.51 22.44 5.54
CA ASP A 112 -16.48 21.47 6.63
C ASP A 112 -16.55 20.00 6.16
N ARG A 113 -16.93 19.74 4.90
CA ARG A 113 -17.07 18.36 4.40
C ARG A 113 -15.73 17.79 3.93
N ALA A 114 -15.38 16.62 4.44
CA ALA A 114 -14.16 15.92 4.03
C ALA A 114 -14.19 15.57 2.53
N PRO A 115 -13.06 15.69 1.82
CA PRO A 115 -12.95 15.28 0.41
C PRO A 115 -13.10 13.78 0.18
N PHE A 116 -12.84 12.95 1.20
CA PHE A 116 -12.80 11.50 1.09
C PHE A 116 -13.69 10.83 2.13
N VAL A 117 -14.21 9.66 1.78
CA VAL A 117 -15.07 8.82 2.62
C VAL A 117 -14.55 7.38 2.67
N CYS A 118 -14.87 6.67 3.75
CA CYS A 118 -14.62 5.24 3.83
C CYS A 118 -15.57 4.46 2.89
N PRO A 119 -15.09 3.52 2.06
CA PRO A 119 -15.94 2.73 1.17
C PRO A 119 -16.88 1.75 1.90
N LEU A 120 -16.62 1.41 3.17
CA LEU A 120 -17.39 0.40 3.91
C LEU A 120 -18.56 0.97 4.71
N ASN A 121 -18.34 2.11 5.35
CA ASN A 121 -19.32 2.72 6.26
C ASN A 121 -19.63 4.18 5.92
N PHE A 122 -19.14 4.67 4.78
CA PHE A 122 -19.39 6.01 4.26
C PHE A 122 -19.07 7.15 5.23
N LYS A 123 -18.25 6.89 6.25
CA LYS A 123 -17.81 7.91 7.21
C LYS A 123 -16.81 8.85 6.56
N GLU A 124 -16.98 10.13 6.83
CA GLU A 124 -16.10 11.19 6.33
C GLU A 124 -14.72 11.13 6.98
N MET A 125 -13.69 11.36 6.18
CA MET A 125 -12.30 11.35 6.59
C MET A 125 -11.88 12.72 7.17
N ASN A 126 -12.52 13.13 8.26
CA ASN A 126 -12.36 14.45 8.91
C ASN A 126 -11.59 14.42 10.25
N GLY A 127 -11.13 13.24 10.68
CA GLY A 127 -10.44 13.05 11.96
C GLY A 127 -11.33 12.82 13.17
N SER A 128 -12.65 12.77 13.01
CA SER A 128 -13.56 12.33 14.08
C SER A 128 -13.36 10.85 14.43
N GLN A 129 -13.00 10.03 13.43
CA GLN A 129 -12.71 8.61 13.63
C GLN A 129 -11.34 8.27 13.05
N PRO A 130 -10.62 7.30 13.64
CA PRO A 130 -9.35 6.84 13.10
C PRO A 130 -9.56 6.08 11.79
N PHE A 131 -8.70 6.38 10.82
CA PHE A 131 -8.61 5.65 9.55
C PHE A 131 -7.32 4.86 9.49
N VAL A 132 -7.37 3.75 8.77
CA VAL A 132 -6.23 2.87 8.53
C VAL A 132 -6.14 2.56 7.05
N TYR A 133 -4.95 2.25 6.57
CA TYR A 133 -4.74 1.73 5.23
C TYR A 133 -3.95 0.43 5.28
N LEU A 134 -4.13 -0.39 4.25
CA LEU A 134 -3.37 -1.63 4.09
C LEU A 134 -2.10 -1.36 3.28
N SER A 135 -0.94 -1.69 3.83
CA SER A 135 0.38 -1.50 3.20
C SER A 135 0.49 -2.22 1.84
N THR A 136 -0.15 -3.38 1.70
CA THR A 136 -0.06 -4.26 0.53
C THR A 136 -0.77 -3.64 -0.68
N CYS A 137 -2.00 -3.15 -0.52
CA CYS A 137 -2.82 -2.64 -1.62
C CYS A 137 -3.05 -1.11 -1.64
N GLY A 138 -2.87 -0.43 -0.51
CA GLY A 138 -3.13 1.01 -0.37
C GLY A 138 -4.61 1.39 -0.21
N CYS A 139 -5.51 0.41 -0.04
CA CYS A 139 -6.92 0.68 0.25
C CYS A 139 -7.08 1.27 1.65
N VAL A 140 -7.96 2.27 1.78
CA VAL A 140 -8.17 3.04 3.01
C VAL A 140 -9.55 2.74 3.58
N PHE A 141 -9.61 2.51 4.89
CA PHE A 141 -10.83 2.17 5.62
C PHE A 141 -10.88 2.90 6.95
N SER A 142 -12.08 3.11 7.49
CA SER A 142 -12.21 3.45 8.90
C SER A 142 -11.79 2.24 9.75
N GLN A 143 -11.11 2.49 10.87
CA GLN A 143 -10.64 1.41 11.75
C GLN A 143 -11.81 0.54 12.26
N ALA A 144 -12.95 1.17 12.56
CA ALA A 144 -14.17 0.47 12.98
C ALA A 144 -14.73 -0.42 11.86
N GLY A 145 -14.72 0.05 10.61
CA GLY A 145 -15.21 -0.72 9.46
C GLY A 145 -14.36 -1.95 9.19
N LEU A 146 -13.03 -1.81 9.21
CA LEU A 146 -12.12 -2.95 9.00
C LEU A 146 -12.21 -3.98 10.13
N LYS A 147 -12.31 -3.52 11.39
CA LYS A 147 -12.48 -4.42 12.55
C LYS A 147 -13.79 -5.20 12.50
N ALA A 148 -14.88 -4.58 12.04
CA ALA A 148 -16.18 -5.24 11.94
C ALA A 148 -16.24 -6.34 10.87
N LEU A 149 -15.38 -6.29 9.85
CA LEU A 149 -15.31 -7.31 8.79
C LEU A 149 -14.31 -8.43 9.09
N SER A 150 -13.28 -8.14 9.87
CA SER A 150 -12.22 -9.09 10.28
C SER A 150 -12.60 -9.89 11.54
N THR A 151 -13.87 -9.88 11.94
CA THR A 151 -14.43 -10.81 12.95
C THR A 151 -15.15 -11.93 12.22
N SER A 152 -14.41 -12.97 11.81
CA SER A 152 -15.05 -14.20 11.35
C SER A 152 -15.88 -14.80 12.50
N PRO A 153 -17.16 -15.17 12.27
CA PRO A 153 -18.00 -15.85 13.25
C PRO A 153 -17.60 -17.33 13.30
N SER A 154 -16.57 -17.66 14.07
CA SER A 154 -16.22 -19.06 14.38
C SER A 154 -16.53 -19.40 15.83
N LYS A 155 -17.75 -19.06 16.28
CA LYS A 155 -18.52 -19.74 17.34
C LYS A 155 -19.91 -19.09 17.45
N SER A 156 -20.96 -19.77 17.01
CA SER A 156 -22.32 -19.53 17.55
C SER A 156 -22.34 -19.95 19.04
N PRO A 157 -23.09 -19.26 19.91
CA PRO A 157 -24.55 -19.40 20.03
C PRO A 157 -25.25 -18.03 19.96
N GLY A 158 -26.53 -17.93 19.57
CA GLY A 158 -27.67 -18.33 20.40
C GLY A 158 -27.94 -17.24 21.44
N ALA A 159 -29.04 -16.52 21.28
CA ALA A 159 -29.51 -15.45 22.18
C ALA A 159 -29.47 -15.86 23.66
N GLU A 160 -29.25 -14.89 24.57
CA GLU A 160 -30.12 -14.51 25.70
C GLU A 160 -29.40 -13.52 26.67
N ILE A 161 -30.00 -12.33 26.83
CA ILE A 161 -30.34 -11.60 28.09
C ILE A 161 -29.22 -11.07 29.03
N LEU A 162 -29.49 -9.86 29.53
CA LEU A 162 -28.81 -8.95 30.47
C LEU A 162 -28.11 -9.56 31.71
N GLY A 163 -27.06 -8.84 32.18
CA GLY A 163 -26.70 -8.76 33.61
C GLY A 163 -25.23 -8.43 33.90
N GLU A 164 -24.97 -7.31 34.57
CA GLU A 164 -23.66 -6.93 35.15
C GLU A 164 -23.34 -7.71 36.46
N PRO A 165 -22.31 -7.36 37.25
CA PRO A 165 -21.01 -8.03 37.35
C PRO A 165 -20.82 -8.78 38.68
N LYS A 166 -19.80 -9.66 38.80
CA LYS A 166 -19.16 -9.98 40.09
C LYS A 166 -17.78 -10.64 39.93
N GLN A 167 -16.89 -10.22 40.83
CA GLN A 167 -15.53 -10.67 41.08
C GLN A 167 -15.52 -12.10 41.64
N ASP A 168 -14.44 -12.86 41.39
CA ASP A 168 -13.54 -13.37 42.44
C ASP A 168 -12.42 -14.25 41.88
N GLU A 169 -11.26 -14.14 42.51
CA GLU A 169 -10.02 -14.87 42.24
C GLU A 169 -10.12 -16.39 42.52
N LYS A 170 -9.30 -17.20 41.82
CA LYS A 170 -8.11 -17.90 42.39
C LYS A 170 -7.71 -19.16 41.60
N GLN A 171 -6.48 -19.10 41.07
CA GLN A 171 -5.46 -20.15 40.86
C GLN A 171 -5.88 -21.59 40.46
N LYS A 172 -5.24 -22.15 39.42
CA LYS A 172 -3.99 -22.93 39.57
C LYS A 172 -3.48 -23.49 38.22
N GLU A 173 -2.17 -23.47 38.11
CA GLU A 173 -1.31 -23.87 37.01
C GLU A 173 -1.54 -25.30 36.50
N LYS A 174 -1.42 -25.49 35.18
CA LYS A 174 -0.63 -26.61 34.63
C LYS A 174 -0.15 -26.30 33.21
N SER A 175 1.16 -26.39 33.11
CA SER A 175 2.00 -26.29 31.92
C SER A 175 1.58 -27.22 30.79
N SER A 176 1.61 -26.71 29.57
CA SER A 176 2.18 -27.40 28.41
C SER A 176 2.18 -26.43 27.22
N THR A 177 3.34 -25.83 26.97
CA THR A 177 3.75 -25.56 25.59
C THR A 177 3.73 -26.90 24.84
N PRO A 178 3.21 -26.90 23.62
CA PRO A 178 4.14 -27.15 22.54
C PRO A 178 4.12 -25.99 21.53
N GLU A 179 5.32 -25.70 21.07
CA GLU A 179 5.65 -24.77 20.01
C GLU A 179 4.75 -25.02 18.80
N LYS A 180 3.85 -24.07 18.51
CA LYS A 180 3.17 -23.98 17.22
C LYS A 180 3.86 -22.89 16.43
N GLU A 181 4.54 -23.30 15.37
CA GLU A 181 4.87 -22.44 14.23
C GLU A 181 3.62 -21.65 13.84
N GLN A 182 3.62 -20.36 14.17
CA GLN A 182 2.51 -19.46 13.87
C GLN A 182 2.51 -19.20 12.37
N GLY A 183 1.78 -20.03 11.62
CA GLY A 183 1.36 -19.68 10.28
C GLY A 183 0.63 -18.35 10.35
N LYS A 184 1.20 -17.31 9.72
CA LYS A 184 0.58 -15.99 9.65
C LYS A 184 -0.79 -16.13 9.00
N GLU A 185 -1.85 -15.91 9.78
CA GLU A 185 -3.21 -15.86 9.25
C GLU A 185 -3.33 -14.61 8.36
N LEU A 186 -3.47 -14.83 7.05
CA LEU A 186 -3.57 -13.76 6.05
C LEU A 186 -5.04 -13.49 5.75
N ASP A 187 -5.49 -12.28 6.05
CA ASP A 187 -6.83 -11.79 5.73
C ASP A 187 -6.90 -11.25 4.29
N LEU A 188 -8.11 -11.09 3.76
CA LEU A 188 -8.37 -10.52 2.44
C LEU A 188 -8.92 -9.10 2.55
N CYS A 189 -8.37 -8.18 1.76
CA CYS A 189 -8.83 -6.80 1.68
C CYS A 189 -10.27 -6.73 1.14
N PRO A 190 -11.22 -6.08 1.85
CA PRO A 190 -12.62 -5.99 1.41
C PRO A 190 -12.85 -5.26 0.08
N GLN A 191 -11.93 -4.39 -0.34
CA GLN A 191 -12.08 -3.58 -1.55
C GLN A 191 -11.43 -4.21 -2.79
N CYS A 192 -10.37 -5.00 -2.63
CA CYS A 192 -9.59 -5.51 -3.77
C CYS A 192 -9.13 -6.97 -3.65
N GLY A 193 -9.46 -7.66 -2.56
CA GLY A 193 -9.09 -9.06 -2.34
C GLY A 193 -7.60 -9.31 -2.09
N ALA A 194 -6.77 -8.26 -1.98
CA ALA A 194 -5.36 -8.42 -1.68
C ALA A 194 -5.16 -9.03 -0.28
N LYS A 195 -4.24 -9.99 -0.17
CA LYS A 195 -3.86 -10.59 1.10
C LYS A 195 -3.10 -9.58 1.96
N TYR A 196 -3.37 -9.54 3.25
CA TYR A 196 -2.64 -8.72 4.21
C TYR A 196 -2.54 -9.43 5.57
N ASP A 197 -1.47 -9.13 6.29
CA ASP A 197 -1.30 -9.57 7.68
C ASP A 197 -1.88 -8.49 8.62
N ARG A 198 -2.81 -8.89 9.47
CA ARG A 198 -3.51 -8.00 10.41
C ARG A 198 -2.57 -7.30 11.38
N SER A 199 -1.44 -7.93 11.71
CA SER A 199 -0.48 -7.39 12.68
C SER A 199 0.54 -6.44 12.08
N SER A 200 0.94 -6.65 10.82
CA SER A 200 2.09 -5.95 10.22
C SER A 200 1.74 -5.03 9.06
N ASP A 201 0.60 -5.26 8.38
CA ASP A 201 0.22 -4.51 7.17
C ASP A 201 -0.84 -3.44 7.40
N VAL A 202 -1.45 -3.38 8.59
CA VAL A 202 -2.45 -2.36 8.94
C VAL A 202 -1.75 -1.14 9.52
N VAL A 203 -1.75 -0.03 8.76
CA VAL A 203 -1.10 1.23 9.17
C VAL A 203 -2.16 2.28 9.47
N MET A 204 -2.07 2.93 10.63
CA MET A 204 -2.98 4.00 11.01
C MET A 204 -2.60 5.32 10.35
N LEU A 205 -3.60 6.03 9.82
CA LEU A 205 -3.44 7.38 9.27
C LEU A 205 -3.53 8.40 10.41
N ASN A 206 -2.63 9.39 10.37
CA ASN A 206 -2.54 10.49 11.34
C ASN A 206 -2.68 10.01 12.81
N PRO A 207 -1.77 9.13 13.27
CA PRO A 207 -1.82 8.62 14.64
C PRO A 207 -1.60 9.72 15.69
N PRO A 208 -2.03 9.51 16.94
CA PRO A 208 -1.63 10.38 18.05
C PRO A 208 -0.10 10.34 18.24
N PRO A 209 0.50 11.38 18.83
CA PRO A 209 1.96 11.55 18.87
C PRO A 209 2.70 10.36 19.50
N GLU A 210 2.15 9.76 20.55
CA GLU A 210 2.73 8.59 21.21
C GLU A 210 2.84 7.37 20.27
N LEU A 211 1.81 7.14 19.45
CA LEU A 211 1.81 6.06 18.48
C LEU A 211 2.68 6.41 17.26
N GLU A 212 2.77 7.68 16.87
CA GLU A 212 3.71 8.13 15.83
C GLU A 212 5.15 7.81 16.22
N GLU A 213 5.53 8.03 17.48
CA GLU A 213 6.87 7.72 18.00
C GLU A 213 7.16 6.23 18.00
N GLN A 214 6.19 5.39 18.41
CA GLN A 214 6.31 3.94 18.33
C GLN A 214 6.49 3.46 16.88
N MET A 215 5.70 4.01 15.95
CA MET A 215 5.81 3.72 14.52
C MET A 215 7.15 4.20 13.95
N ARG A 216 7.68 5.34 14.41
CA ARG A 216 9.00 5.85 14.04
C ARG A 216 10.12 4.95 14.55
N ALA A 217 10.06 4.52 15.81
CA ALA A 217 11.01 3.58 16.38
C ALA A 217 11.00 2.24 15.63
N ALA A 218 9.81 1.70 15.36
CA ALA A 218 9.65 0.47 14.58
C ALA A 218 10.21 0.61 13.15
N MET A 219 10.02 1.76 12.49
CA MET A 219 10.59 2.03 11.17
C MET A 219 12.12 2.07 11.21
N LEU A 220 12.70 2.76 12.19
CA LEU A 220 14.15 2.84 12.36
C LEU A 220 14.75 1.46 12.66
N ALA A 221 14.10 0.65 13.49
CA ALA A 221 14.50 -0.73 13.77
C ALA A 221 14.46 -1.60 12.50
N ARG A 222 13.39 -1.51 11.71
CA ARG A 222 13.28 -2.23 10.43
C ARG A 222 14.40 -1.84 9.47
N ARG A 223 14.72 -0.55 9.38
CA ARG A 223 15.81 -0.05 8.53
C ARG A 223 17.19 -0.47 9.00
N ALA A 224 17.42 -0.53 10.31
CA ALA A 224 18.67 -1.03 10.87
C ALA A 224 18.88 -2.53 10.58
N ALA A 225 17.78 -3.29 10.46
CA ALA A 225 17.81 -4.71 10.11
C ALA A 225 17.93 -4.98 8.59
N GLU A 226 17.76 -3.97 7.72
CA GLU A 226 17.92 -4.16 6.28
C GLU A 226 19.40 -4.40 5.94
N PRO A 227 19.75 -5.49 5.23
CA PRO A 227 21.13 -5.73 4.85
C PRO A 227 21.58 -4.62 3.90
N ALA A 228 22.67 -3.94 4.27
CA ALA A 228 23.24 -2.90 3.43
C ALA A 228 23.61 -3.51 2.06
N LYS A 229 22.86 -3.15 1.02
CA LYS A 229 23.26 -3.46 -0.35
C LYS A 229 24.63 -2.81 -0.57
N GLY A 230 25.65 -3.63 -0.74
CA GLY A 230 27.04 -3.20 -0.84
C GLY A 230 27.20 -2.04 -1.83
N LYS A 231 27.97 -1.03 -1.41
CA LYS A 231 28.28 0.16 -2.21
C LYS A 231 28.94 -0.26 -3.54
N GLY A 232 28.15 -0.39 -4.60
CA GLY A 232 28.65 -0.42 -5.96
C GLY A 232 29.46 0.84 -6.23
N LYS A 233 30.73 0.63 -6.56
CA LYS A 233 31.76 1.56 -7.06
C LYS A 233 31.25 2.96 -7.42
N LYS A 234 31.56 3.92 -6.54
CA LYS A 234 31.65 5.36 -6.76
C LYS A 234 32.20 5.66 -8.16
N ARG A 235 31.34 6.05 -9.11
CA ARG A 235 31.81 6.81 -10.28
C ARG A 235 31.93 8.26 -9.84
N LYS A 236 33.19 8.65 -9.64
CA LYS A 236 33.65 10.03 -9.48
C LYS A 236 33.43 10.74 -10.81
N ALA A 237 32.58 11.75 -10.83
CA ALA A 237 32.66 12.82 -11.82
C ALA A 237 32.47 14.12 -11.04
N ALA A 238 33.58 14.83 -10.84
CA ALA A 238 33.60 16.21 -10.42
C ALA A 238 33.29 17.10 -11.62
N ALA A 239 32.81 18.30 -11.31
CA ALA A 239 32.31 19.34 -12.19
C ALA A 239 33.28 19.81 -13.29
N ALA A 240 32.71 20.26 -14.42
CA ALA A 240 33.15 21.42 -15.19
C ALA A 240 32.02 21.91 -16.12
N SER A 241 31.99 23.22 -16.30
CA SER A 241 30.99 24.11 -16.87
C SER A 241 30.99 24.25 -18.40
N GLU A 242 29.83 24.65 -18.93
CA GLU A 242 29.56 25.62 -20.03
C GLU A 242 30.21 25.50 -21.44
N ALA A 243 29.32 25.70 -22.43
CA ALA A 243 29.50 26.21 -23.81
C ALA A 243 30.17 25.34 -24.90
N ALA A 244 29.37 24.94 -25.91
CA ALA A 244 29.46 25.41 -27.31
C ALA A 244 28.96 24.37 -28.33
N TRP A 245 28.06 24.80 -29.22
CA TRP A 245 27.59 24.10 -30.42
C TRP A 245 28.72 23.87 -31.45
N ALA A 246 28.80 22.66 -32.02
CA ALA A 246 29.16 22.41 -33.43
C ALA A 246 28.85 20.95 -33.84
N GLU A 247 28.24 20.77 -35.01
CA GLU A 247 27.84 19.51 -35.65
C GLU A 247 28.92 19.01 -36.68
N PRO A 248 28.78 17.87 -37.40
CA PRO A 248 29.56 16.64 -37.19
C PRO A 248 30.45 16.23 -38.39
N PRO A 249 31.13 15.06 -38.36
CA PRO A 249 31.31 14.31 -39.60
C PRO A 249 30.98 12.80 -39.55
N ALA A 250 30.24 12.39 -40.59
CA ALA A 250 30.26 11.16 -41.38
C ALA A 250 30.51 9.75 -40.77
N LYS A 251 29.40 9.00 -40.74
CA LYS A 251 29.14 7.57 -40.99
C LYS A 251 30.34 6.61 -41.25
N LYS A 252 30.41 5.54 -40.42
CA LYS A 252 30.70 4.16 -40.84
C LYS A 252 29.56 3.22 -40.40
N LYS A 253 29.11 2.36 -41.33
CA LYS A 253 28.01 1.40 -41.17
C LYS A 253 28.41 0.28 -40.20
N ALA A 254 27.54 -0.05 -39.25
CA ALA A 254 27.55 -1.33 -38.53
C ALA A 254 26.11 -1.74 -38.19
N SER A 255 25.88 -3.05 -38.27
CA SER A 255 24.61 -3.77 -38.12
C SER A 255 23.82 -3.44 -36.85
N SER A 256 22.50 -3.51 -36.99
CA SER A 256 21.46 -3.36 -35.97
C SER A 256 21.84 -3.84 -34.56
N PRO A 257 21.57 -3.07 -33.49
CA PRO A 257 21.78 -3.53 -32.12
C PRO A 257 20.60 -4.42 -31.67
N MET A 258 20.89 -5.66 -31.31
CA MET A 258 20.00 -6.45 -30.46
C MET A 258 19.78 -5.70 -29.12
N PRO A 259 18.60 -5.81 -28.48
CA PRO A 259 18.37 -5.15 -27.21
C PRO A 259 19.26 -5.79 -26.14
N THR A 260 20.24 -5.02 -25.65
CA THR A 260 21.07 -5.36 -24.50
C THR A 260 20.21 -5.38 -23.24
N THR A 261 19.64 -6.54 -22.91
CA THR A 261 18.91 -6.72 -21.65
C THR A 261 19.89 -6.94 -20.50
N ASN A 262 19.57 -6.35 -19.34
CA ASN A 262 20.38 -6.45 -18.13
C ASN A 262 20.73 -7.92 -17.79
N PRO A 263 21.92 -8.21 -17.23
CA PRO A 263 22.38 -9.58 -16.96
C PRO A 263 21.44 -10.37 -16.04
N SER A 264 20.70 -9.69 -15.16
CA SER A 264 19.68 -10.31 -14.31
C SER A 264 18.45 -10.79 -15.10
N ILE A 265 18.06 -10.06 -16.15
CA ILE A 265 16.93 -10.43 -17.02
C ILE A 265 17.35 -11.57 -17.96
N ALA A 266 18.59 -11.54 -18.45
CA ALA A 266 19.15 -12.64 -19.24
C ALA A 266 19.23 -13.95 -18.43
N ALA A 267 19.64 -13.90 -17.16
CA ALA A 267 19.65 -15.06 -16.28
C ALA A 267 18.23 -15.59 -16.00
N ALA A 268 17.26 -14.72 -15.75
CA ALA A 268 15.87 -15.10 -15.53
C ALA A 268 15.25 -15.76 -16.78
N SER A 269 15.50 -15.21 -17.97
CA SER A 269 14.98 -15.77 -19.24
C SER A 269 15.52 -17.18 -19.53
N ARG A 270 16.80 -17.44 -19.22
CA ARG A 270 17.41 -18.77 -19.38
C ARG A 270 16.85 -19.78 -18.39
N ALA A 271 16.63 -19.37 -17.15
CA ALA A 271 16.03 -20.24 -16.13
C ALA A 271 14.60 -20.67 -16.51
N VAL A 272 13.80 -19.74 -17.06
CA VAL A 272 12.44 -20.04 -17.54
C VAL A 272 12.46 -20.95 -18.76
N ALA A 273 13.38 -20.72 -19.71
CA ALA A 273 13.52 -21.62 -20.87
C ALA A 273 13.94 -23.04 -20.45
N GLN A 274 14.82 -23.16 -19.46
CA GLN A 274 15.23 -24.46 -18.91
C GLN A 274 14.09 -25.15 -18.16
N SER A 275 13.28 -24.43 -17.38
CA SER A 275 12.13 -25.04 -16.68
C SER A 275 11.07 -25.54 -17.67
N LEU A 276 10.80 -24.77 -18.73
CA LEU A 276 9.87 -25.18 -19.79
C LEU A 276 10.39 -26.39 -20.57
N ALA A 277 11.69 -26.45 -20.88
CA ALA A 277 12.29 -27.61 -21.54
C ALA A 277 12.22 -28.88 -20.67
N VAL A 278 12.42 -28.76 -19.35
CA VAL A 278 12.31 -29.88 -18.41
C VAL A 278 10.86 -30.35 -18.28
N GLU A 279 9.88 -29.43 -18.25
CA GLU A 279 8.46 -29.81 -18.24
C GLU A 279 8.03 -30.47 -19.56
N GLU A 280 8.49 -29.98 -20.70
CA GLU A 280 8.25 -30.62 -21.99
C GLU A 280 8.88 -32.02 -22.08
N ALA A 281 10.09 -32.20 -21.55
CA ALA A 281 10.74 -33.50 -21.48
C ALA A 281 9.96 -34.47 -20.58
N LYS A 282 9.45 -34.00 -19.43
CA LYS A 282 8.57 -34.79 -18.55
C LYS A 282 7.26 -35.14 -19.25
N ARG A 283 6.62 -34.19 -19.93
CA ARG A 283 5.40 -34.45 -20.72
C ARG A 283 5.66 -35.47 -21.83
N LYS A 284 6.77 -35.36 -22.55
CA LYS A 284 7.17 -36.32 -23.60
C LYS A 284 7.51 -37.70 -23.03
N ALA A 285 8.12 -37.78 -21.84
CA ALA A 285 8.43 -39.05 -21.18
C ALA A 285 7.19 -39.79 -20.65
N THR A 286 6.13 -39.06 -20.31
CA THR A 286 4.89 -39.63 -19.76
C THR A 286 3.89 -40.06 -20.86
N MET A 287 4.17 -39.77 -22.13
CA MET A 287 3.32 -40.17 -23.26
C MET A 287 3.72 -41.55 -23.79
N SER A 288 2.71 -42.38 -24.15
CA SER A 288 2.91 -43.66 -24.82
C SER A 288 3.51 -43.47 -26.22
N ASP A 289 4.26 -44.44 -26.71
CA ASP A 289 4.95 -44.35 -28.02
C ASP A 289 3.98 -44.16 -29.19
N ALA A 290 2.74 -44.64 -29.06
CA ALA A 290 1.67 -44.38 -30.02
C ALA A 290 1.35 -42.87 -30.14
N VAL A 291 1.32 -42.15 -29.01
CA VAL A 291 1.03 -40.70 -29.00
C VAL A 291 2.24 -39.88 -29.44
N LYS A 292 3.46 -40.34 -29.15
CA LYS A 292 4.69 -39.70 -29.66
C LYS A 292 4.79 -39.73 -31.19
N SER A 293 4.26 -40.78 -31.84
CA SER A 293 4.27 -40.89 -33.31
C SER A 293 3.32 -39.91 -34.02
N LEU A 294 2.30 -39.41 -33.33
CA LEU A 294 1.34 -38.44 -33.87
C LEU A 294 1.87 -36.99 -33.89
N TYR A 295 2.77 -36.64 -32.97
CA TYR A 295 3.32 -35.28 -32.81
C TYR A 295 4.81 -35.17 -33.19
N GLY A 296 5.38 -36.21 -33.81
CA GLY A 296 6.76 -36.19 -34.31
C GLY A 296 6.95 -35.17 -35.45
N PRO A 297 8.16 -34.62 -35.64
CA PRO A 297 8.45 -33.66 -36.70
C PRO A 297 8.16 -34.26 -38.08
N LYS A 298 7.54 -33.47 -38.96
CA LYS A 298 7.09 -33.89 -40.30
C LYS A 298 8.23 -34.36 -41.23
N ASP A 299 9.48 -34.01 -40.90
CA ASP A 299 10.69 -34.32 -41.67
C ASP A 299 11.53 -35.50 -41.12
N GLY A 300 11.04 -36.20 -40.09
CA GLY A 300 11.69 -37.42 -39.61
C GLY A 300 11.44 -38.61 -40.54
N SER A 301 12.50 -39.31 -40.96
CA SER A 301 12.42 -40.51 -41.80
C SER A 301 11.49 -41.55 -41.18
N LYS A 302 10.24 -41.65 -41.65
CA LYS A 302 9.32 -42.72 -41.26
C LYS A 302 9.98 -44.05 -41.64
N LYS A 303 10.24 -44.90 -40.63
CA LYS A 303 10.58 -46.31 -40.85
C LYS A 303 9.41 -46.92 -41.65
N LYS A 304 9.62 -47.17 -42.95
CA LYS A 304 8.67 -47.89 -43.80
C LYS A 304 8.76 -49.37 -43.44
N GLU A 305 8.18 -49.74 -42.29
CA GLU A 305 7.89 -51.15 -42.04
C GLU A 305 6.58 -51.45 -42.77
N THR A 306 6.72 -52.09 -43.93
CA THR A 306 5.59 -52.54 -44.75
C THR A 306 4.85 -53.67 -44.06
N PHE A 307 3.53 -53.66 -44.17
CA PHE A 307 2.56 -54.63 -43.65
C PHE A 307 2.92 -56.12 -43.90
N MET A 308 3.85 -56.44 -44.79
CA MET A 308 4.34 -57.80 -45.06
C MET A 308 5.37 -58.36 -44.04
N THR A 309 5.98 -57.54 -43.17
CA THR A 309 7.01 -58.02 -42.21
C THR A 309 6.51 -58.17 -40.77
N MET A 310 5.24 -57.82 -40.49
CA MET A 310 4.61 -58.15 -39.22
C MET A 310 4.06 -59.58 -39.28
N GLY A 311 4.89 -60.53 -38.88
CA GLY A 311 4.60 -61.96 -38.92
C GLY A 311 3.38 -62.39 -38.11
N THR A 312 2.20 -62.39 -38.74
CA THR A 312 1.04 -63.18 -38.31
C THR A 312 0.31 -63.74 -39.52
N PHE A 313 0.90 -64.75 -40.16
CA PHE A 313 0.16 -65.70 -40.98
C PHE A 313 0.62 -67.13 -40.66
N THR A 314 0.58 -67.49 -39.38
CA THR A 314 0.40 -68.89 -39.00
C THR A 314 -1.05 -69.28 -39.28
N ARG A 315 -1.34 -69.63 -40.54
CA ARG A 315 -2.42 -70.55 -40.88
C ARG A 315 -1.78 -71.91 -41.19
N TYR A 316 -1.73 -72.80 -40.21
CA TYR A 316 -1.90 -74.24 -40.43
C TYR A 316 -3.39 -74.50 -40.16
N ALA A 317 -4.14 -75.12 -41.08
CA ALA A 317 -4.22 -76.56 -41.34
C ALA A 317 -4.65 -77.33 -40.09
#